data_AF-A0A5Q4GF02-F1
#
_entry.id   AF-A0A5Q4GF02-F1
#
_cell.length_a   1.000
_cell.length_b   1.000
_cell.length_c   1.000
_cell.angle_alpha   90.00
_cell.angle_beta   90.00
_cell.angle_gamma   90.00
#
_symmetry.space_group_name_H-M   'P 1'
#
loop_
_entity.id
_entity.type
_entity.pdbx_description
1 polymer ?
#
loop_
_entity_poly.entity_id
_entity_poly.type
_entity_poly.pdbx_seq_one_letter_code
_entity_poly.pdbx_strand_id
1 'polypeptide(L)' 'MGLRITKTIGEAARLEKGALVTMELTEDGLLIRPKSSAARTWSEDELLDGMTPYKAHADELPELVSSELPR' A
#
# COMPACT_ATOMS: atom_id res chain seq x y z
N MET A 1 2.25 -4.06 26.59
CA MET A 1 1.43 -2.88 26.97
C MET A 1 0.83 -2.28 25.71
N GLY A 2 -0.44 -1.88 25.71
CA GLY A 2 -1.08 -1.28 24.54
C GLY A 2 -2.27 -0.42 24.95
N LEU A 3 -2.46 0.70 24.25
CA LEU A 3 -3.60 1.59 24.43
C LEU A 3 -4.71 1.14 23.47
N ARG A 4 -5.95 1.00 23.97
CA ARG A 4 -7.11 0.72 23.11
C ARG A 4 -7.69 2.05 22.64
N ILE A 5 -7.89 2.18 21.33
CA ILE A 5 -8.55 3.33 20.71
C ILE A 5 -9.93 2.85 20.27
N THR A 6 -10.97 3.64 20.54
CA THR A 6 -12.32 3.33 20.07
C THR A 6 -12.39 3.49 18.55
N LYS A 7 -13.29 2.75 17.91
CA LYS A 7 -13.46 2.79 16.45
C LYS A 7 -13.71 4.22 15.93
N THR A 8 -14.54 4.98 16.63
CA THR A 8 -14.88 6.37 16.25
C THR A 8 -13.68 7.31 16.28
N ILE A 9 -12.79 7.18 17.28
CA ILE A 9 -11.57 7.98 17.37
C ILE A 9 -10.58 7.55 16.27
N GLY A 10 -10.46 6.25 16.02
CA GLY A 10 -9.62 5.72 14.95
C GLY A 10 -10.05 6.26 13.57
N GLU A 11 -11.34 6.25 13.27
CA GLU A 11 -11.90 6.78 12.03
C GLU A 11 -11.69 8.30 11.90
N ALA A 12 -11.96 9.07 12.96
CA ALA A 12 -11.75 10.52 12.97
C ALA A 12 -10.28 10.91 12.74
N ALA A 13 -9.35 10.09 13.26
CA ALA A 13 -7.90 10.28 13.11
C ALA A 13 -7.31 9.62 11.85
N ARG A 14 -8.13 8.98 10.99
CA ARG A 14 -7.70 8.22 9.81
C ARG A 14 -6.68 7.11 10.12
N LEU A 15 -6.86 6.45 11.26
CA LEU A 15 -6.06 5.31 11.71
C LEU A 15 -6.74 4.01 11.27
N GLU A 16 -6.49 3.62 10.02
CA GLU A 16 -6.98 2.36 9.48
C GLU A 16 -6.24 1.16 10.07
N LYS A 17 -6.84 -0.04 9.95
CA LYS A 17 -6.20 -1.27 10.41
C LYS A 17 -4.91 -1.50 9.60
N GLY A 18 -3.79 -1.62 10.31
CA GLY A 18 -2.47 -1.79 9.69
C GLY A 18 -1.75 -0.47 9.36
N ALA A 19 -2.37 0.68 9.65
CA ALA A 19 -1.71 1.97 9.50
C ALA A 19 -0.47 2.08 10.39
N LEU A 20 0.63 2.57 9.81
CA LEU A 20 1.81 2.96 10.57
C LEU A 20 1.55 4.31 11.23
N VAL A 21 2.01 4.48 12.47
CA VAL A 21 1.84 5.72 13.23
C VAL A 21 3.17 6.27 13.69
N THR A 22 3.21 7.59 13.88
CA THR A 22 4.28 8.28 14.60
C THR A 22 3.76 8.65 15.98
N MET A 23 4.55 8.32 17.01
CA MET A 23 4.26 8.63 18.41
C MET A 23 5.27 9.64 18.91
N GLU A 24 4.80 10.70 19.55
CA GLU A 24 5.62 11.80 20.04
C GLU A 24 5.16 12.20 21.44
N LEU A 25 6.10 12.33 22.38
CA LEU A 25 5.81 12.84 23.71
C LEU A 25 6.00 14.35 23.70
N THR A 26 4.92 15.07 23.95
CA THR A 26 4.86 16.53 24.04
C THR A 26 4.63 16.95 25.49
N GLU A 27 4.76 18.24 25.79
CA GLU A 27 4.47 18.78 27.13
C GLU A 27 3.01 18.52 27.55
N ASP A 28 2.08 18.49 26.59
CA ASP A 28 0.66 18.22 26.81
C ASP A 28 0.31 16.72 26.84
N GLY A 29 1.28 15.86 26.56
CA GLY A 29 1.12 14.40 26.59
C GLY A 29 1.48 13.69 25.29
N LEU A 30 0.85 12.54 25.05
CA LEU A 30 1.20 11.64 23.94
C LEU A 30 0.42 11.99 22.67
N LEU A 31 1.14 12.44 21.65
CA LEU A 31 0.61 12.69 20.31
C LEU A 31 0.79 11.44 19.44
N ILE A 32 -0.30 10.97 18.83
CA ILE A 32 -0.30 9.86 17.88
C ILE A 32 -0.89 10.35 16.57
N ARG A 33 -0.14 10.21 15.48
CA ARG A 33 -0.58 10.62 14.13
C ARG A 33 -0.28 9.53 13.10
N PRO A 34 -1.10 9.38 12.05
CA PRO A 34 -0.78 8.48 10.95
C PRO A 34 0.54 8.91 10.33
N LYS A 35 1.43 7.95 10.09
CA LYS A 35 2.67 8.18 9.38
C LYS A 35 2.29 8.38 7.91
N SER A 36 2.49 9.59 7.40
CA SER A 36 2.36 9.87 5.97
C SER A 36 3.44 9.08 5.23
N SER A 37 3.10 7.89 4.74
CA SER A 37 3.85 7.32 3.63
C SER A 37 3.50 8.18 2.43
N ALA A 38 4.47 8.93 1.88
CA ALA A 38 4.36 9.30 0.48
C ALA A 38 4.13 7.97 -0.25
N ALA A 39 2.93 7.75 -0.80
CA ALA A 39 2.69 6.62 -1.66
C ALA A 39 3.76 6.72 -2.74
N ARG A 40 4.67 5.75 -2.78
CA ARG A 40 5.71 5.76 -3.82
C ARG A 40 4.96 5.68 -5.14
N THR A 41 4.98 6.77 -5.90
CA THR A 41 4.35 6.81 -7.21
C THR A 41 5.25 5.99 -8.12
N TRP A 42 4.75 4.84 -8.55
CA TRP A 42 5.43 4.00 -9.53
C TRP A 42 4.98 4.42 -10.93
N SER A 43 5.92 4.46 -11.87
CA SER A 43 5.58 4.53 -13.29
C SER A 43 5.18 3.14 -13.80
N GLU A 44 4.52 3.08 -14.96
CA GLU A 44 4.24 1.82 -15.65
C GLU A 44 5.53 1.02 -15.93
N ASP A 45 6.57 1.69 -16.41
CA ASP A 45 7.88 1.06 -16.65
C ASP A 45 8.48 0.43 -15.38
N GLU A 46 8.34 1.08 -14.22
CA GLU A 46 8.81 0.56 -12.93
C GLU A 46 8.00 -0.65 -12.46
N LEU A 47 6.71 -0.71 -12.80
CA LEU A 47 5.84 -1.85 -12.49
C LEU A 47 6.14 -3.07 -13.35
N LEU A 48 6.52 -2.85 -14.61
CA LEU A 48 6.85 -3.90 -15.58
C LEU A 48 8.29 -4.40 -15.42
N ASP A 49 9.16 -3.65 -14.75
CA ASP A 49 10.55 -4.04 -14.52
C ASP A 49 10.64 -5.34 -13.72
N GLY A 50 11.21 -6.38 -14.34
CA GLY A 50 11.35 -7.71 -13.75
C GLY A 50 10.09 -8.59 -13.81
N MET A 51 9.03 -8.16 -14.49
CA MET A 51 7.87 -9.00 -14.83
C MET A 51 8.29 -10.02 -15.89
N THR A 52 8.18 -11.31 -15.57
CA THR A 52 8.47 -12.41 -16.50
C THR A 52 7.22 -13.29 -16.63
N PRO A 53 7.05 -14.07 -17.72
CA PRO A 53 5.90 -14.96 -17.89
C PRO A 53 5.68 -15.95 -16.74
N TYR A 54 6.74 -16.24 -15.97
CA TYR A 54 6.69 -17.14 -14.80
C TYR A 54 6.33 -16.43 -13.48
N LYS A 55 6.41 -15.09 -13.46
CA LYS A 55 6.06 -14.24 -12.31
C LYS A 55 4.70 -13.54 -12.49
N ALA A 56 4.24 -13.39 -13.72
CA ALA A 56 2.91 -12.88 -14.01
C ALA A 56 1.86 -13.84 -13.42
N HIS A 57 0.92 -13.31 -12.64
CA HIS A 57 -0.26 -14.09 -12.26
C HIS A 57 -1.03 -14.44 -13.54
N ALA A 58 -1.59 -15.64 -13.63
CA ALA A 58 -2.22 -16.14 -14.86
C ALA A 58 -3.39 -15.25 -15.38
N ASP A 59 -3.94 -14.40 -14.52
CA ASP A 59 -5.02 -13.45 -14.84
C ASP A 59 -4.50 -12.11 -15.40
N GLU A 60 -3.18 -11.89 -15.42
CA GLU A 60 -2.52 -10.67 -15.90
C GLU A 60 -1.87 -10.82 -17.28
N LEU A 61 -1.95 -12.01 -17.90
CA LEU A 61 -1.45 -12.20 -19.26
C LEU A 61 -2.46 -11.59 -20.25
N PRO A 62 -2.06 -10.61 -21.06
CA PRO A 62 -2.93 -10.09 -22.10
C PRO A 62 -3.27 -11.20 -23.10
N GLU A 63 -4.49 -11.18 -23.63
CA GLU A 63 -4.87 -12.10 -24.71
C GLU A 63 -3.92 -11.92 -25.89
N LEU A 64 -3.29 -13.02 -26.32
CA LEU A 64 -2.38 -13.03 -27.47
C LEU A 64 -3.11 -12.51 -28.71
N VAL A 65 -2.52 -11.54 -29.38
CA VAL A 65 -3.08 -11.07 -30.66
C VAL A 65 -2.79 -12.08 -31.77
N SER A 66 -3.66 -12.13 -32.78
CA SER A 66 -3.57 -13.13 -33.87
C SER A 66 -2.23 -13.17 -34.63
N SER A 67 -1.42 -12.12 -34.54
CA SER A 67 -0.06 -12.05 -35.10
C SER A 67 1.01 -12.76 -34.26
N GLU A 68 0.74 -13.07 -33.00
CA GLU A 68 1.66 -13.71 -32.05
C GLU A 68 1.48 -15.23 -31.98
N LEU A 69 0.44 -15.77 -32.65
CA LEU A 69 0.26 -17.21 -32.76
C LEU A 69 1.26 -17.79 -33.78
N PRO A 70 2.08 -18.79 -33.40
CA PRO A 70 2.93 -19.50 -34.35
C PRO A 70 2.03 -20.21 -35.37
N ARG A 71 2.34 -20.05 -36.66
CA ARG A 71 1.69 -20.77 -37.76
C ARG A 71 1.93 -22.28 -37.67
#